data_AF-A0A4S8F9N2-F1
#
_entry.id   AF-A0A4S8F9N2-F1
#
_cell.length_a   1.000
_cell.length_b   1.000
_cell.length_c   1.000
_cell.angle_alpha   90.00
_cell.angle_beta   90.00
_cell.angle_gamma   90.00
#
_symmetry.space_group_name_H-M   'P 1'
#
loop_
_entity.id
_entity.type
_entity.pdbx_description
1 polymer ?
#
loop_
_entity_poly.entity_id
_entity_poly.type
_entity_poly.pdbx_seq_one_letter_code
_entity_poly.pdbx_strand_id
1 'polypeptide(L)'
;MLQVPLRNFDTGSATADRDALAALIAKGLAGEEHVLLQITAYVRVGNGQEVFPSQELILERGRGDKSKTLYEVAGVAAIHSQKLGNAIRTVDDWYEGAGELGPIAVEPYGSVTTQGKAYRQPKQKHDFYNLLDDWILKDKVPALEQQHFVIAVLIRGGVFGDAGN
;
A
#
# COMPACT_ATOMS: atom_id res chain seq x y z
N MET A 1 -20.11 12.96 -9.81
CA MET A 1 -18.66 12.96 -9.52
C MET A 1 -18.45 12.07 -8.30
N LEU A 2 -17.39 11.27 -8.25
CA LEU A 2 -17.08 10.47 -7.05
C LEU A 2 -16.69 11.40 -5.90
N GLN A 3 -17.09 11.07 -4.67
CA GLN A 3 -17.07 11.99 -3.52
C GLN A 3 -15.83 11.85 -2.61
N VAL A 4 -15.18 10.68 -2.61
CA VAL A 4 -14.04 10.40 -1.73
C VAL A 4 -12.73 10.64 -2.50
N PRO A 5 -11.80 11.48 -1.99
CA PRO A 5 -10.54 11.78 -2.64
C PRO A 5 -9.52 10.63 -2.51
N LEU A 6 -8.49 10.68 -3.36
CA LEU A 6 -7.35 9.74 -3.33
C LEU A 6 -6.03 10.39 -2.90
N ARG A 7 -5.99 11.74 -2.81
CA ARG A 7 -4.76 12.51 -2.52
C ARG A 7 -4.67 12.97 -1.07
N ASN A 8 -5.72 12.76 -0.30
CA ASN A 8 -5.79 13.03 1.13
C ASN A 8 -6.84 12.09 1.75
N PHE A 9 -6.92 12.09 3.08
CA PHE A 9 -7.83 11.23 3.85
C PHE A 9 -9.10 11.95 4.34
N ASP A 10 -9.45 13.10 3.74
CA ASP A 10 -10.72 13.76 4.03
C ASP A 10 -11.87 13.03 3.33
N THR A 11 -12.80 12.49 4.11
CA THR A 11 -13.91 11.69 3.61
C THR A 11 -15.21 12.47 3.46
N GLY A 12 -15.24 13.76 3.81
CA GLY A 12 -16.43 14.61 3.67
C GLY A 12 -17.69 13.96 4.25
N SER A 13 -18.71 13.77 3.41
CA SER A 13 -19.98 13.13 3.79
C SER A 13 -19.84 11.66 4.22
N ALA A 14 -18.77 10.96 3.85
CA ALA A 14 -18.53 9.55 4.19
C ALA A 14 -17.77 9.36 5.52
N THR A 15 -17.57 10.43 6.30
CA THR A 15 -16.75 10.38 7.53
C THR A 15 -17.29 9.40 8.58
N ALA A 16 -18.61 9.36 8.80
CA ALA A 16 -19.18 8.42 9.75
C ALA A 16 -18.97 6.95 9.35
N ASP A 17 -19.16 6.62 8.07
CA ASP A 17 -18.95 5.27 7.55
C ASP A 17 -17.46 4.89 7.59
N ARG A 18 -16.57 5.83 7.24
CA ARG A 18 -15.13 5.65 7.35
C ARG A 18 -14.71 5.40 8.80
N ASP A 19 -15.23 6.15 9.76
CA ASP A 19 -14.88 6.02 11.18
C ASP A 19 -15.36 4.68 11.74
N ALA A 20 -16.55 4.22 11.35
CA ALA A 20 -17.05 2.90 11.72
C ALA A 20 -16.15 1.77 11.19
N LEU A 21 -15.76 1.85 9.92
CA LEU A 21 -14.85 0.87 9.31
C LEU A 21 -13.43 0.94 9.92
N ALA A 22 -12.92 2.14 10.16
CA ALA A 22 -11.61 2.36 10.77
C ALA A 22 -11.56 1.81 12.19
N ALA A 23 -12.61 2.02 13.00
CA ALA A 23 -12.71 1.45 14.34
C ALA A 23 -12.71 -0.08 14.32
N LEU A 24 -13.43 -0.70 13.37
CA LEU A 24 -13.44 -2.15 13.20
C LEU A 24 -12.04 -2.69 12.82
N ILE A 25 -11.37 -2.06 11.86
CA ILE A 25 -10.00 -2.44 11.47
C ILE A 25 -9.03 -2.28 12.64
N ALA A 26 -9.13 -1.18 13.40
CA ALA A 26 -8.29 -0.91 14.56
C ALA A 26 -8.43 -2.00 15.63
N LYS A 27 -9.65 -2.41 15.96
CA LYS A 27 -9.91 -3.52 16.90
C LYS A 27 -9.33 -4.85 16.41
N GLY A 28 -9.42 -5.12 15.10
CA GLY A 28 -8.81 -6.28 14.48
C GLY A 28 -7.28 -6.29 14.62
N LEU A 29 -6.64 -5.14 14.36
CA LEU A 29 -5.19 -4.97 14.52
C LEU A 29 -4.74 -5.03 15.99
N ALA A 30 -5.59 -4.58 16.91
CA ALA A 30 -5.35 -4.67 18.36
C ALA A 30 -5.55 -6.08 18.92
N GLY A 31 -6.11 -7.01 18.13
CA GLY A 31 -6.43 -8.37 18.59
C GLY A 31 -7.67 -8.45 19.49
N GLU A 32 -8.49 -7.39 19.54
CA GLU A 32 -9.71 -7.33 20.35
C GLU A 32 -10.87 -8.10 19.70
N GLU A 33 -10.91 -8.13 18.36
CA GLU A 33 -11.96 -8.79 17.58
C GLU A 33 -11.38 -9.53 16.38
N HIS A 34 -12.00 -10.65 15.98
CA HIS A 34 -11.70 -11.28 14.70
C HIS A 34 -12.47 -10.57 13.58
N VAL A 35 -11.75 -10.01 12.61
CA VAL A 35 -12.35 -9.19 11.54
C VAL A 35 -12.19 -9.88 10.19
N LEU A 36 -13.32 -10.18 9.53
CA LEU A 36 -13.39 -10.66 8.15
C LEU A 36 -14.34 -9.75 7.36
N LEU A 37 -13.82 -9.11 6.31
CA LEU A 37 -14.57 -8.17 5.48
C LEU A 37 -14.77 -8.73 4.07
N GLN A 38 -15.99 -8.65 3.57
CA GLN A 38 -16.31 -8.90 2.16
C GLN A 38 -16.59 -7.55 1.47
N ILE A 39 -15.75 -7.19 0.51
CA ILE A 39 -15.86 -5.93 -0.22
C ILE A 39 -16.40 -6.22 -1.63
N THR A 40 -17.44 -5.50 -2.05
CA THR A 40 -17.98 -5.54 -3.41
C THR A 40 -17.97 -4.14 -3.99
N ALA A 41 -17.27 -3.95 -5.10
CA ALA A 41 -17.15 -2.67 -5.79
C ALA A 41 -17.84 -2.72 -7.15
N TYR A 42 -18.56 -1.65 -7.49
CA TYR A 42 -19.23 -1.49 -8.77
C TYR A 42 -18.67 -0.27 -9.50
N VAL A 43 -18.41 -0.42 -10.80
CA VAL A 43 -17.91 0.66 -11.65
C VAL A 43 -18.75 0.69 -12.93
N ARG A 44 -19.38 1.83 -13.21
CA ARG A 44 -20.10 2.05 -14.47
C ARG A 44 -19.13 2.63 -15.50
N VAL A 45 -18.63 1.78 -16.40
CA VAL A 45 -17.69 2.19 -17.47
C VAL A 45 -18.44 2.47 -18.77
N GLY A 46 -19.26 1.53 -19.22
CA GLY A 46 -20.02 1.62 -20.47
C GLY A 46 -20.07 0.28 -21.20
N ASN A 47 -20.93 0.18 -22.21
CA ASN A 47 -21.09 -1.07 -22.96
C ASN A 47 -19.84 -1.35 -23.81
N GLY A 48 -19.34 -2.59 -23.76
CA GLY A 48 -18.19 -3.04 -24.55
C GLY A 48 -16.84 -2.43 -24.16
N GLN A 49 -16.77 -1.76 -23.01
CA GLN A 49 -15.51 -1.15 -22.54
C GLN A 49 -14.54 -2.21 -22.01
N GLU A 50 -13.24 -1.99 -22.25
CA GLU A 50 -12.18 -2.84 -21.73
C GLU A 50 -12.12 -2.78 -20.20
N VAL A 51 -11.79 -3.92 -19.58
CA VAL A 51 -11.48 -4.04 -18.16
C VAL A 51 -10.00 -4.36 -17.98
N PHE A 52 -9.44 -4.06 -16.81
CA PHE A 52 -7.99 -4.11 -16.58
C PHE A 52 -7.60 -5.07 -15.43
N PRO A 53 -7.57 -6.39 -15.68
CA PRO A 53 -7.04 -7.38 -14.74
C PRO A 53 -5.53 -7.17 -14.49
N SER A 54 -4.96 -7.93 -13.55
CA SER A 54 -3.50 -7.92 -13.39
C SER A 54 -2.81 -8.59 -14.56
N GLN A 55 -1.53 -8.26 -14.79
CA GLN A 55 -0.74 -8.84 -15.87
C GLN A 55 0.22 -9.88 -15.30
N GLU A 56 0.35 -11.00 -15.98
CA GLU A 56 1.34 -12.03 -15.68
C GLU A 56 2.66 -11.74 -16.39
N LEU A 57 3.76 -11.86 -15.66
CA LEU A 57 5.11 -11.75 -16.20
C LEU A 57 5.66 -13.15 -16.48
N ILE A 58 5.77 -13.49 -17.77
CA ILE A 58 6.34 -14.75 -18.24
C ILE A 58 7.69 -14.41 -18.88
N LEU A 59 8.78 -14.78 -18.23
CA LEU A 59 10.16 -14.44 -18.63
C LEU A 59 10.71 -15.36 -19.72
N GLU A 60 10.41 -16.65 -19.65
CA GLU A 60 10.80 -17.63 -20.66
C GLU A 60 9.78 -17.65 -21.80
N ARG A 61 9.97 -16.77 -22.79
CA ARG A 61 9.12 -16.72 -23.99
C ARG A 61 9.89 -17.17 -25.23
N GLY A 62 9.30 -18.10 -25.96
CA GLY A 62 9.72 -18.46 -27.30
C GLY A 62 9.31 -17.40 -28.33
N ARG A 63 9.94 -17.46 -29.51
CA ARG A 63 9.60 -16.56 -30.62
C ARG A 63 8.21 -16.94 -31.17
N GLY A 64 7.24 -16.03 -31.03
CA GLY A 64 5.85 -16.25 -31.46
C GLY A 64 4.84 -16.35 -30.31
N ASP A 65 5.31 -16.36 -29.05
CA ASP A 65 4.44 -16.41 -27.89
C ASP A 65 3.67 -15.10 -27.65
N LYS A 66 2.54 -15.21 -26.94
CA LYS A 66 1.69 -14.05 -26.60
C LYS A 66 2.51 -12.98 -25.88
N SER A 67 2.39 -11.74 -26.36
CA SER A 67 3.09 -10.59 -25.79
C SER A 67 2.52 -10.13 -24.44
N LYS A 68 1.24 -10.44 -24.17
CA LYS A 68 0.54 -10.06 -22.94
C LYS A 68 -0.31 -11.22 -22.45
N THR A 69 -0.16 -11.55 -21.17
CA THR A 69 -0.97 -12.54 -20.47
C THR A 69 -1.60 -11.84 -19.27
N LEU A 70 -2.91 -12.01 -19.09
CA LEU A 70 -3.66 -11.41 -17.98
C LEU A 70 -3.92 -12.48 -16.91
N TYR A 71 -4.01 -12.03 -15.66
CA TYR A 71 -4.26 -12.87 -14.51
C TYR A 71 -5.73 -13.27 -14.45
N GLU A 72 -5.96 -14.55 -14.20
CA GLU A 72 -7.28 -15.14 -13.98
C GLU A 72 -7.24 -16.21 -12.89
N VAL A 73 -8.39 -16.46 -12.28
CA VAL A 73 -8.60 -17.58 -11.35
C VAL A 73 -9.82 -18.34 -11.83
N ALA A 74 -9.67 -19.64 -12.10
CA ALA A 74 -10.73 -20.50 -12.60
C ALA A 74 -11.49 -19.92 -13.81
N GLY A 75 -10.75 -19.32 -14.77
CA GLY A 75 -11.31 -18.71 -15.98
C GLY A 75 -11.99 -17.36 -15.78
N VAL A 76 -11.85 -16.73 -14.61
CA VAL A 76 -12.38 -15.39 -14.31
C VAL A 76 -11.21 -14.41 -14.16
N ALA A 77 -11.24 -13.34 -14.95
CA ALA A 77 -10.24 -12.29 -14.89
C ALA A 77 -10.15 -11.66 -13.49
N ALA A 78 -8.93 -11.51 -12.96
CA ALA A 78 -8.71 -11.17 -11.56
C ALA A 78 -7.63 -10.10 -11.34
N ILE A 79 -7.64 -9.51 -10.14
CA ILE A 79 -6.56 -8.65 -9.65
C ILE A 79 -5.77 -9.43 -8.61
N HIS A 80 -4.44 -9.41 -8.72
CA HIS A 80 -3.57 -10.05 -7.74
C HIS A 80 -3.81 -9.49 -6.33
N SER A 81 -3.82 -10.35 -5.31
CA SER A 81 -4.07 -9.96 -3.92
C SER A 81 -3.05 -8.92 -3.41
N GLN A 82 -1.78 -9.06 -3.76
CA GLN A 82 -0.73 -8.11 -3.41
C GLN A 82 -0.92 -6.74 -4.06
N LYS A 83 -1.60 -6.66 -5.22
CA LYS A 83 -1.93 -5.38 -5.87
C LYS A 83 -3.02 -4.65 -5.11
N LEU A 84 -4.03 -5.37 -4.60
CA LEU A 84 -5.02 -4.82 -3.68
C LEU A 84 -4.38 -4.42 -2.35
N GLY A 85 -3.50 -5.25 -1.80
CA GLY A 85 -2.75 -4.94 -0.58
C GLY A 85 -1.90 -3.68 -0.72
N ASN A 86 -1.23 -3.49 -1.86
CA ASN A 86 -0.48 -2.27 -2.16
C ASN A 86 -1.38 -1.02 -2.20
N ALA A 87 -2.57 -1.12 -2.82
CA ALA A 87 -3.54 -0.02 -2.81
C ALA A 87 -4.04 0.30 -1.39
N ILE A 88 -4.35 -0.72 -0.58
CA ILE A 88 -4.85 -0.53 0.79
C ILE A 88 -3.81 0.15 1.69
N ARG A 89 -2.52 -0.21 1.57
CA ARG A 89 -1.44 0.41 2.35
C ARG A 89 -0.86 1.69 1.72
N THR A 90 -1.57 2.30 0.76
CA THR A 90 -1.23 3.63 0.24
C THR A 90 -1.66 4.70 1.23
N VAL A 91 -0.92 4.75 2.34
CA VAL A 91 -1.21 5.57 3.52
C VAL A 91 -0.05 6.48 3.94
N ASP A 92 1.14 6.30 3.37
CA ASP A 92 2.30 7.10 3.75
C ASP A 92 2.25 8.47 3.09
N ASP A 93 1.80 9.48 3.83
CA ASP A 93 1.86 10.90 3.49
C ASP A 93 2.85 11.67 4.38
N TRP A 94 3.74 10.95 5.08
CA TRP A 94 4.66 11.50 6.08
C TRP A 94 6.10 11.64 5.58
N TYR A 95 6.32 11.56 4.27
CA TYR A 95 7.63 11.62 3.64
C TYR A 95 7.89 12.99 2.98
N GLU A 96 9.16 13.28 2.69
CA GLU A 96 9.53 14.52 2.01
C GLU A 96 8.97 14.55 0.57
N GLY A 97 8.08 15.49 0.29
CA GLY A 97 7.39 15.62 -1.00
C GLY A 97 5.97 15.04 -1.05
N ALA A 98 5.45 14.54 0.07
CA ALA A 98 4.06 14.06 0.17
C ALA A 98 3.03 15.14 -0.20
N GLY A 99 3.28 16.41 0.13
CA GLY A 99 2.40 17.52 -0.23
C GLY A 99 2.22 17.72 -1.75
N GLU A 100 3.18 17.30 -2.56
CA GLU A 100 3.11 17.43 -4.02
C GLU A 100 2.55 16.17 -4.69
N LEU A 101 3.03 14.98 -4.29
CA LEU A 101 2.64 13.72 -4.92
C LEU A 101 1.35 13.13 -4.32
N GLY A 102 1.11 13.32 -3.03
CA GLY A 102 0.08 12.63 -2.26
C GLY A 102 0.62 11.35 -1.59
N PRO A 103 -0.25 10.52 -1.00
CA PRO A 103 0.17 9.33 -0.28
C PRO A 103 0.80 8.29 -1.21
N ILE A 104 1.80 7.57 -0.70
CA ILE A 104 2.42 6.41 -1.37
C ILE A 104 2.17 5.14 -0.56
N ALA A 105 2.35 3.99 -1.21
CA ALA A 105 2.31 2.70 -0.54
C ALA A 105 3.47 2.60 0.46
N VAL A 106 3.17 2.19 1.70
CA VAL A 106 4.17 2.03 2.76
C VAL A 106 5.20 0.98 2.37
N GLU A 107 6.45 1.39 2.19
CA GLU A 107 7.61 0.53 1.90
C GLU A 107 8.78 0.96 2.78
N PRO A 108 9.72 0.05 3.16
CA PRO A 108 10.84 0.40 4.04
C PRO A 108 11.65 1.62 3.60
N TYR A 109 11.81 1.81 2.29
CA TYR A 109 12.53 2.94 1.68
C TYR A 109 11.60 3.94 0.95
N GLY A 110 10.28 3.82 1.11
CA GLY A 110 9.31 4.66 0.40
C GLY A 110 9.47 4.59 -1.13
N SER A 111 9.64 3.38 -1.68
CA SER A 111 9.92 3.17 -3.11
C SER A 111 8.65 3.21 -3.95
N VAL A 112 8.64 4.04 -5.00
CA VAL A 112 7.60 4.10 -6.02
C VAL A 112 8.17 3.59 -7.34
N THR A 113 7.86 2.33 -7.68
CA THR A 113 8.47 1.62 -8.81
C THR A 113 8.17 2.27 -10.16
N THR A 114 6.96 2.82 -10.34
CA THR A 114 6.56 3.52 -11.58
C THR A 114 7.37 4.78 -11.84
N GLN A 115 7.96 5.38 -10.80
CA GLN A 115 8.81 6.56 -10.89
C GLN A 115 10.31 6.24 -10.79
N GLY A 116 10.67 4.99 -10.47
CA GLY A 116 12.05 4.60 -10.20
C GLY A 116 12.68 5.39 -9.04
N LYS A 117 11.88 5.85 -8.07
CA LYS A 117 12.33 6.74 -6.99
C LYS A 117 12.06 6.16 -5.60
N ALA A 118 13.00 6.33 -4.68
CA ALA A 118 12.83 6.10 -3.26
C ALA A 118 12.74 7.45 -2.54
N TYR A 119 11.64 7.67 -1.81
CA TYR A 119 11.35 8.92 -1.11
C TYR A 119 11.93 8.98 0.30
N ARG A 120 12.21 7.83 0.90
CA ARG A 120 12.81 7.73 2.23
C ARG A 120 14.21 7.15 2.09
N GLN A 121 15.13 7.96 1.60
CA GLN A 121 16.49 7.49 1.33
C GLN A 121 17.26 7.29 2.64
N PRO A 122 18.08 6.24 2.77
CA PRO A 122 18.89 6.02 3.98
C PRO A 122 19.78 7.21 4.37
N LYS A 123 20.22 8.00 3.39
CA LYS A 123 21.01 9.22 3.62
C LYS A 123 20.26 10.27 4.46
N GLN A 124 18.92 10.31 4.36
CA GLN A 124 18.07 11.20 5.15
C GLN A 124 17.74 10.63 6.54
N LYS A 125 18.06 9.34 6.81
CA LYS A 125 17.72 8.62 8.04
C LYS A 125 16.23 8.57 8.38
N HIS A 126 15.38 8.71 7.36
CA HIS A 126 13.92 8.65 7.47
C HIS A 126 13.34 7.34 6.87
N ASP A 127 14.21 6.40 6.50
CA ASP A 127 13.83 5.04 6.15
C ASP A 127 13.50 4.22 7.40
N PHE A 128 12.81 3.10 7.18
CA PHE A 128 12.35 2.22 8.24
C PHE A 128 13.47 1.73 9.16
N TYR A 129 14.62 1.33 8.61
CA TYR A 129 15.69 0.71 9.40
C TYR A 129 16.35 1.73 10.31
N ASN A 130 16.73 2.91 9.79
CA ASN A 130 17.28 3.97 10.63
C ASN A 130 16.30 4.42 11.72
N LEU A 131 15.01 4.58 11.39
CA LEU A 131 14.00 4.97 12.36
C LEU A 131 13.79 3.90 13.44
N LEU A 132 13.70 2.62 13.06
CA LEU A 132 13.52 1.53 14.00
C LEU A 132 14.74 1.36 14.91
N ASP A 133 15.95 1.37 14.35
CA ASP A 133 17.20 1.22 15.12
C ASP A 133 17.40 2.38 16.10
N ASP A 134 17.20 3.62 15.65
CA ASP A 134 17.32 4.79 16.53
C ASP A 134 16.27 4.74 17.65
N TRP A 135 15.04 4.30 17.34
CA TRP A 135 13.98 4.22 18.34
C TRP A 135 14.22 3.10 19.37
N ILE A 136 14.56 1.89 18.92
CA ILE A 136 14.61 0.70 19.77
C ILE A 136 15.98 0.51 20.43
N LEU A 137 17.08 0.80 19.73
CA LEU A 137 18.43 0.52 20.24
C LEU A 137 19.07 1.72 20.94
N LYS A 138 18.59 2.94 20.65
CA LYS A 138 19.19 4.20 21.13
C LYS A 138 18.21 5.09 21.88
N ASP A 139 17.01 4.60 22.16
CA ASP A 139 15.93 5.33 22.85
C ASP A 139 15.58 6.69 22.22
N LYS A 140 15.79 6.86 20.92
CA LYS A 140 15.47 8.09 20.18
C LYS A 140 14.07 7.98 19.58
N VAL A 141 13.09 8.39 20.37
CA VAL A 141 11.69 8.43 19.93
C VAL A 141 11.54 9.36 18.72
N PRO A 142 11.09 8.86 17.55
CA PRO A 142 10.89 9.71 16.39
C PRO A 142 9.59 10.51 16.52
N ALA A 143 9.39 11.51 15.66
CA ALA A 143 8.13 12.27 15.60
C ALA A 143 6.93 11.33 15.39
N LEU A 144 5.75 11.72 15.88
CA LEU A 144 4.53 10.88 15.86
C LEU A 144 4.22 10.29 14.49
N GLU A 145 4.28 11.12 13.44
CA GLU A 145 4.05 10.67 12.06
C GLU A 145 5.04 9.59 11.58
N GLN A 146 6.29 9.66 12.04
CA GLN A 146 7.29 8.65 11.73
C GLN A 146 7.08 7.37 12.55
N GLN A 147 6.50 7.48 13.75
CA GLN A 147 6.04 6.30 14.50
C GLN A 147 4.91 5.60 13.72
N HIS A 148 3.93 6.34 13.20
CA HIS A 148 2.88 5.79 12.34
C HIS A 148 3.46 5.07 11.12
N PHE A 149 4.44 5.68 10.43
CA PHE A 149 5.16 5.02 9.34
C PHE A 149 5.84 3.71 9.77
N VAL A 150 6.60 3.71 10.87
CA VAL A 150 7.29 2.51 11.38
C VAL A 150 6.29 1.40 11.69
N ILE A 151 5.21 1.71 12.41
CA ILE A 151 4.16 0.72 12.72
C ILE A 151 3.45 0.24 11.45
N ALA A 152 3.21 1.11 10.46
CA ALA A 152 2.61 0.71 9.19
C ALA A 152 3.50 -0.27 8.42
N VAL A 153 4.83 -0.11 8.46
CA VAL A 153 5.77 -1.10 7.87
C VAL A 153 5.71 -2.43 8.63
N LEU A 154 5.58 -2.42 9.96
CA LEU A 154 5.40 -3.64 10.74
C LEU A 154 4.09 -4.36 10.41
N ILE A 155 2.98 -3.65 10.24
CA ILE A 155 1.67 -4.21 9.84
C ILE A 155 1.76 -4.82 8.43
N ARG A 156 2.43 -4.14 7.49
CA ARG A 156 2.72 -4.69 6.15
C ARG A 156 3.50 -6.01 6.28
N GLY A 157 4.40 -6.09 7.24
CA GLY A 157 5.30 -7.21 7.43
C GLY A 157 6.41 -7.26 6.38
N GLY A 158 7.29 -8.24 6.53
CA GLY A 158 8.47 -8.43 5.69
C GLY A 158 9.53 -9.24 6.43
N VAL A 159 10.64 -9.49 5.75
CA VAL A 159 11.85 -10.05 6.37
C VAL A 159 12.79 -8.88 6.65
N PHE A 160 12.95 -8.53 7.91
CA PHE A 160 13.73 -7.37 8.37
C PHE A 160 15.07 -7.82 8.98
N GLY A 161 15.77 -8.70 8.29
CA GLY A 161 17.08 -9.18 8.72
C GLY A 161 18.20 -8.26 8.22
N ASP A 162 19.31 -8.27 8.95
CA ASP A 162 20.59 -7.83 8.40
C ASP A 162 20.93 -8.77 7.23
N ALA A 163 20.62 -8.33 6.01
CA ALA A 163 21.09 -9.01 4.82
C ALA A 163 22.58 -8.70 4.73
N GLY A 164 23.38 -9.49 5.45
CA GLY A 164 24.83 -9.35 5.50
C GLY A 164 25.40 -9.12 4.11
N ASN A 165 25.91 -7.92 3.90
CA ASN A 165 26.72 -7.53 2.77
C ASN A 165 28.09 -7.09 3.29
#